data_AF-A0A521KAP4-F1
#
_entry.id   AF-A0A521KAP4-F1
#
_cell.length_a   1.000
_cell.length_b   1.000
_cell.length_c   1.000
_cell.angle_alpha   90.00
_cell.angle_beta   90.00
_cell.angle_gamma   90.00
#
_symmetry.space_group_name_H-M   'P 1'
#
loop_
_entity.id
_entity.type
_entity.pdbx_description
1 polymer ?
#
loop_
_entity_poly.entity_id
_entity_poly.type
_entity_poly.pdbx_seq_one_letter_code
_entity_poly.pdbx_strand_id
1 'polypeptide(L)' 'QHRAFGGWADEVPFVTAYIDLKEGDRMFTVLRGVDASKPETIKCGQPVKIEFEEASETVSIPFWRVV' A
#
# COMPACT_ATOMS: atom_id res chain seq x y z
N GLN A 1 -7.98 6.06 17.66
CA GLN A 1 -8.77 5.90 16.43
C GLN A 1 -7.86 6.14 15.24
N HIS A 2 -7.85 5.27 14.23
CA HIS A 2 -7.16 5.53 12.95
C HIS A 2 -7.95 6.58 12.17
N ARG A 3 -7.30 7.56 11.53
CA ARG A 3 -7.98 8.64 10.82
C ARG A 3 -7.15 9.10 9.63
N ALA A 4 -7.81 9.26 8.49
CA ALA A 4 -7.31 9.90 7.29
C ALA A 4 -8.26 11.04 6.90
N PHE A 5 -7.87 11.81 5.90
CA PHE A 5 -8.62 12.98 5.41
C PHE A 5 -8.66 12.97 3.88
N GLY A 6 -9.55 13.80 3.30
CA GLY A 6 -9.70 13.89 1.85
C GLY A 6 -10.19 12.59 1.22
N GLY A 7 -9.74 12.29 0.00
CA GLY A 7 -10.15 11.09 -0.74
C GLY A 7 -9.82 9.75 -0.08
N TRP A 8 -9.02 9.75 0.98
CA TRP A 8 -8.64 8.54 1.74
C TRP A 8 -9.46 8.33 3.01
N ALA A 9 -10.39 9.24 3.34
CA ALA A 9 -11.16 9.17 4.58
C ALA A 9 -11.99 7.88 4.68
N ASP A 10 -12.56 7.43 3.56
CA ASP A 10 -13.44 6.26 3.48
C ASP A 10 -12.67 4.93 3.43
N GLU A 11 -11.36 4.96 3.19
CA GLU A 11 -10.50 3.76 3.15
C GLU A 11 -9.93 3.38 4.52
N VAL A 12 -10.23 4.15 5.56
CA VAL A 12 -9.73 3.87 6.91
C VAL A 12 -10.43 2.62 7.48
N PRO A 13 -9.68 1.67 8.08
CA PRO A 13 -8.23 1.65 8.25
C PRO A 13 -7.48 1.03 7.05
N PHE A 14 -6.33 1.61 6.72
CA PHE A 14 -5.38 1.05 5.75
C PHE A 14 -3.96 1.06 6.32
N VAL A 15 -3.06 0.33 5.67
CA VAL A 15 -1.66 0.24 6.07
C VAL A 15 -0.81 0.99 5.06
N THR A 16 0.07 1.86 5.55
CA THR A 16 1.12 2.48 4.73
C THR A 16 2.43 1.75 4.94
N ALA A 17 3.24 1.61 3.89
CA ALA A 17 4.53 0.96 3.97
C ALA A 17 5.59 1.69 3.14
N TYR A 18 6.84 1.56 3.56
CA TYR A 18 8.00 1.79 2.71
C TYR A 18 8.37 0.48 2.02
N ILE A 19 8.45 0.51 0.70
CA ILE A 19 8.80 -0.64 -0.12
C ILE A 19 10.24 -0.49 -0.58
N ASP A 20 11.08 -1.43 -0.17
CA ASP A 20 12.45 -1.57 -0.66
C ASP A 20 12.43 -2.29 -2.01
N LEU A 21 12.77 -1.55 -3.07
CA LEU A 21 12.89 -2.10 -4.41
C LEU A 21 14.21 -2.85 -4.55
N LYS A 22 14.27 -3.85 -5.44
CA LYS A 22 15.49 -4.64 -5.66
C LYS A 22 16.61 -3.80 -6.28
N GLU A 23 16.22 -2.73 -6.95
CA GLU A 23 17.06 -1.73 -7.58
C GLU A 23 17.74 -0.80 -6.56
N GLY A 24 17.26 -0.75 -5.31
CA GLY A 24 17.85 0.00 -4.19
C GLY A 24 17.06 1.21 -3.72
N ASP A 25 16.08 1.67 -4.50
CA ASP A 25 15.18 2.77 -4.12
C ASP A 25 14.12 2.35 -3.11
N ARG A 26 13.51 3.35 -2.47
CA ARG A 26 12.42 3.15 -1.50
C ARG A 26 11.19 3.97 -1.85
N MET A 27 10.05 3.29 -2.00
CA MET A 27 8.76 3.90 -2.33
C MET A 27 7.85 3.96 -1.09
N PHE A 28 7.14 5.07 -0.88
CA PHE A 28 6.09 5.16 0.16
C PHE A 28 4.71 5.01 -0.49
N THR A 29 3.89 4.10 0.03
CA THR A 29 2.58 3.81 -0.56
C THR A 29 1.61 3.21 0.47
N VAL A 30 0.34 3.03 0.08
CA VAL A 30 -0.62 2.16 0.77
C VAL A 30 -0.37 0.71 0.37
N LEU A 31 -0.13 -0.16 1.35
CA LEU A 31 0.11 -1.58 1.13
C LEU A 31 -1.24 -2.29 0.93
N ARG A 32 -1.38 -2.99 -0.20
CA ARG A 32 -2.57 -3.78 -0.54
C ARG A 32 -2.39 -5.25 -0.16
N GLY A 33 -3.49 -5.99 -0.08
CA GLY A 33 -3.48 -7.43 0.23
C GLY A 33 -3.22 -7.77 1.70
N VAL A 34 -3.40 -6.81 2.60
CA VAL A 34 -3.28 -6.99 4.05
C VAL A 34 -4.55 -6.56 4.77
N ASP A 35 -4.80 -7.15 5.93
CA ASP A 35 -5.92 -6.77 6.81
C ASP A 35 -5.40 -5.78 7.86
N ALA A 36 -5.77 -4.50 7.72
CA ALA A 36 -5.34 -3.43 8.62
C ALA A 36 -5.87 -3.61 10.06
N SER A 37 -6.87 -4.47 10.27
CA SER A 37 -7.37 -4.81 11.61
C SER A 37 -6.52 -5.88 12.32
N LYS A 38 -5.58 -6.53 11.60
CA LYS A 38 -4.70 -7.60 12.10
C LYS A 38 -3.22 -7.28 11.88
N PRO A 39 -2.69 -6.22 12.51
CA PRO A 39 -1.32 -5.77 12.30
C PRO A 39 -0.27 -6.84 12.64
N GLU A 40 -0.58 -7.78 13.52
CA GLU A 40 0.28 -8.91 13.87
C GLU A 40 0.56 -9.86 12.69
N THR A 41 -0.27 -9.84 11.65
CA THR A 41 -0.08 -10.64 10.42
C THR A 41 0.84 -9.96 9.40
N ILE A 42 1.15 -8.68 9.60
CA ILE A 42 1.94 -7.85 8.69
C ILE A 42 3.36 -7.75 9.25
N LYS A 43 4.36 -8.11 8.42
CA LYS A 43 5.77 -8.20 8.83
C LYS A 43 6.67 -7.46 7.84
N CYS A 44 7.67 -6.76 8.38
CA CYS A 44 8.74 -6.19 7.56
C CYS A 44 9.50 -7.31 6.84
N GLY A 45 9.88 -7.05 5.59
CA GLY A 45 10.61 -8.02 4.75
C GLY A 45 9.72 -9.02 4.00
N GLN A 46 8.38 -8.93 4.13
CA GLN A 46 7.49 -9.71 3.28
C GLN A 46 7.69 -9.35 1.80
N PRO A 47 7.74 -10.35 0.90
CA PRO A 47 7.80 -10.08 -0.52
C PRO A 47 6.52 -9.38 -0.98
N VAL A 48 6.68 -8.44 -1.89
CA VAL A 48 5.57 -7.70 -2.50
C VAL A 48 5.75 -7.64 -4.00
N LYS A 49 4.64 -7.43 -4.71
CA LYS A 49 4.62 -7.22 -6.15
C LYS A 49 3.87 -5.94 -6.48
N ILE A 50 4.39 -5.20 -7.46
CA ILE A 50 3.74 -3.99 -7.99
C ILE A 50 2.49 -4.36 -8.80
N GLU A 51 1.43 -3.59 -8.62
CA GLU A 51 0.19 -3.58 -9.39
C GLU A 51 -0.13 -2.14 -9.77
N PHE A 52 -0.82 -1.94 -10.89
CA PHE A 52 -1.23 -0.61 -11.34
C PHE A 52 -2.75 -0.53 -11.31
N GLU A 53 -3.25 0.48 -10.61
CA GLU A 53 -4.67 0.81 -10.58
C GLU A 53 -4.94 1.96 -11.53
N GLU A 54 -6.01 1.87 -12.30
CA GLU A 54 -6.43 2.93 -13.22
C GLU A 54 -7.09 4.06 -12.42
N ALA A 55 -6.44 5.22 -12.36
CA ALA A 55 -6.97 6.41 -11.71
C ALA A 55 -7.74 7.30 -12.69
N SER A 56 -7.39 7.25 -13.98
CA SER A 56 -8.11 7.86 -15.09
C SER A 56 -7.69 7.20 -16.41
N GLU A 57 -8.34 7.56 -17.52
CA GLU A 57 -8.02 7.07 -18.87
C GLU A 57 -6.54 7.28 -19.30
N THR A 58 -5.81 8.18 -18.63
CA THR A 58 -4.42 8.52 -18.96
C THR A 58 -3.45 8.33 -17.80
N VAL A 59 -3.93 7.97 -16.60
CA VAL A 59 -3.12 7.88 -15.39
C VAL A 59 -3.35 6.56 -14.69
N SER A 60 -2.27 5.82 -14.46
CA SER A 60 -2.27 4.64 -13.59
C SER A 60 -1.36 4.88 -12.39
N ILE A 61 -1.83 4.52 -11.21
CA ILE A 61 -1.10 4.69 -9.95
C ILE A 61 -0.52 3.34 -9.53
N PRO A 62 0.79 3.27 -9.23
CA PRO A 62 1.40 2.04 -8.74
C PRO A 62 1.09 1.80 -7.25
N PHE A 63 0.70 0.57 -6.94
CA PHE A 63 0.55 0.04 -5.59
C PHE A 63 1.34 -1.26 -5.45
N TRP A 64 1.61 -1.66 -4.20
CA TRP A 64 2.28 -2.93 -3.91
C TRP A 64 1.36 -3.82 -3.09
N ARG A 65 1.31 -5.10 -3.46
CA ARG A 65 0.55 -6.14 -2.78
C ARG A 65 1.50 -7.19 -2.19
N VAL A 66 1.23 -7.63 -0.96
CA VAL A 66 1.94 -8.80 -0.37
C VAL A 66 1.64 -10.06 -1.19
N VAL A 67 2.69 -10.84 -1.48
CA VAL A 67 2.62 -12.12 -2.21
C VAL A 67 2.89 -13.33 -1.33
#